data_AF-A0A4Q2V242-F1
#
_entry.id   AF-A0A4Q2V242-F1
#
_cell.length_a   1.000
_cell.length_b   1.000
_cell.length_c   1.000
_cell.angle_alpha   90.00
_cell.angle_beta   90.00
_cell.angle_gamma   90.00
#
_symmetry.space_group_name_H-M   'P 1'
#
loop_
_entity.id
_entity.type
_entity.pdbx_description
1 polymer ?
#
loop_
_entity_poly.entity_id
_entity_poly.type
_entity_poly.pdbx_seq_one_letter_code
_entity_poly.pdbx_strand_id
1 'polypeptide(L)'
;MRLRHAKTVVFGFLYELTPKLLRMYGSDLEFFGNGTREELDEFEEMLKLQRYRDPSDQVQAVWYECASNPLLKTVDLERLRRLADQYGFFLVVDDTIGSVANIDVLEVADIIVTSLTKSFSGYANVMAGSVILNPASKCYVELL
;
A
#
# COMPACT_ATOMS: atom_id res chain seq x y z
N MET A 1 -14.12 9.16 -4.02
CA MET A 1 -13.43 7.92 -4.50
C MET A 1 -14.31 7.02 -5.39
N ARG A 2 -14.10 6.97 -6.71
CA ARG A 2 -14.74 5.97 -7.59
C ARG A 2 -13.82 4.73 -7.62
N LEU A 3 -14.12 3.71 -6.80
CA LEU A 3 -13.40 2.43 -6.85
C LEU A 3 -13.44 1.92 -8.29
N ARG A 4 -12.31 1.98 -8.96
CA ARG A 4 -12.14 1.33 -10.26
C ARG A 4 -12.16 -0.15 -9.90
N HIS A 5 -13.18 -0.91 -10.32
CA HIS A 5 -13.23 -2.36 -10.10
C HIS A 5 -12.04 -3.02 -10.82
N ALA A 6 -10.86 -2.89 -10.24
CA ALA A 6 -9.56 -3.12 -10.85
C ALA A 6 -8.59 -3.73 -9.82
N LYS A 7 -7.47 -4.29 -10.27
CA LYS A 7 -6.58 -5.11 -9.45
C LYS A 7 -5.94 -4.32 -8.30
N THR A 8 -5.93 -4.89 -7.10
CA THR A 8 -5.14 -4.39 -5.96
C THR A 8 -3.90 -5.26 -5.82
N VAL A 9 -2.76 -4.65 -5.47
CA VAL A 9 -1.50 -5.37 -5.25
C VAL A 9 -1.06 -5.17 -3.81
N VAL A 10 -0.48 -6.19 -3.21
CA VAL A 10 0.10 -6.12 -1.86
C VAL A 10 1.56 -6.52 -1.92
N PHE A 11 2.43 -5.67 -1.36
CA PHE A 11 3.82 -5.98 -1.08
C PHE A 11 4.04 -6.24 0.41
N GLY A 12 4.84 -7.27 0.70
CA GLY A 12 5.14 -7.67 2.07
C GLY A 12 3.99 -8.41 2.75
N PHE A 13 4.03 -8.45 4.08
CA PHE A 13 3.13 -9.27 4.88
C PHE A 13 2.19 -8.42 5.75
N LEU A 14 1.18 -7.81 5.11
CA LEU A 14 0.13 -7.09 5.84
C LEU A 14 -0.53 -7.97 6.92
N TYR A 15 -1.03 -7.35 7.97
CA TYR A 15 -1.83 -8.03 8.99
C TYR A 15 -2.93 -8.90 8.35
N GLU A 16 -3.07 -10.14 8.81
CA GLU A 16 -3.84 -11.20 8.13
C GLU A 16 -5.26 -10.80 7.71
N LEU A 17 -5.91 -9.93 8.48
CA LEU A 17 -7.26 -9.47 8.16
C LEU A 17 -7.28 -8.51 6.96
N THR A 18 -6.22 -7.74 6.72
CA THR A 18 -6.17 -6.75 5.63
C THR A 18 -6.30 -7.39 4.25
N PRO A 19 -5.50 -8.41 3.86
CA PRO A 19 -5.70 -9.11 2.59
C PRO A 19 -7.06 -9.82 2.48
N LYS A 20 -7.66 -10.25 3.59
CA LYS A 20 -9.01 -10.85 3.60
C LYS A 20 -10.06 -9.80 3.26
N LEU A 21 -10.00 -8.62 3.88
CA LEU A 21 -10.91 -7.51 3.59
C LEU A 21 -10.74 -7.00 2.15
N LEU A 22 -9.50 -6.88 1.66
CA LEU A 22 -9.23 -6.51 0.28
C LEU A 22 -9.82 -7.52 -0.72
N ARG A 23 -9.78 -8.82 -0.42
CA ARG A 23 -10.45 -9.84 -1.25
C ARG A 23 -11.98 -9.82 -1.14
N MET A 24 -12.51 -9.49 0.03
CA MET A 24 -13.96 -9.46 0.24
C MET A 24 -14.64 -8.28 -0.45
N TYR A 25 -13.98 -7.11 -0.48
CA TYR A 25 -14.56 -5.87 -0.99
C TYR A 25 -13.91 -5.36 -2.29
N GLY A 26 -12.74 -5.89 -2.66
CA GLY A 26 -12.07 -5.60 -3.93
C GLY A 26 -12.43 -6.61 -5.02
N SER A 27 -11.95 -6.36 -6.24
CA SER A 27 -12.21 -7.23 -7.40
C SER A 27 -11.16 -8.32 -7.57
N ASP A 28 -9.88 -7.98 -7.44
CA ASP A 28 -8.76 -8.93 -7.57
C ASP A 28 -7.59 -8.49 -6.69
N LEU A 29 -6.81 -9.46 -6.19
CA LEU A 29 -5.70 -9.23 -5.27
C LEU A 29 -4.45 -10.02 -5.68
N GLU A 30 -3.40 -9.32 -6.09
CA GLU A 30 -2.07 -9.87 -6.38
C GLU A 30 -1.15 -9.70 -5.17
N PHE A 31 -0.24 -10.65 -4.94
CA PHE A 31 0.60 -10.67 -3.73
C PHE A 31 2.08 -10.88 -4.05
N PHE A 32 2.92 -9.96 -3.58
CA PHE A 32 4.39 -10.00 -3.62
C PHE A 32 4.91 -10.04 -2.19
N GLY A 33 5.07 -11.24 -1.63
CA GLY A 33 5.18 -11.42 -0.18
C GLY A 33 6.51 -11.03 0.46
N ASN A 34 7.59 -10.97 -0.32
CA ASN A 34 8.93 -10.72 0.22
C ASN A 34 9.39 -9.27 0.09
N GLY A 35 8.75 -8.50 -0.79
CA GLY A 35 9.13 -7.12 -1.09
C GLY A 35 10.54 -6.99 -1.67
N THR A 36 11.03 -8.02 -2.37
CA THR A 36 12.40 -8.03 -2.90
C THR A 36 12.51 -7.21 -4.18
N ARG A 37 13.75 -6.94 -4.61
CA ARG A 37 13.99 -6.23 -5.88
C ARG A 37 13.49 -7.02 -7.07
N GLU A 38 13.62 -8.34 -7.02
CA GLU A 38 13.17 -9.27 -8.06
C GLU A 38 11.64 -9.25 -8.18
N GLU A 39 10.92 -9.31 -7.05
CA GLU A 39 9.45 -9.16 -7.05
C GLU A 39 9.01 -7.79 -7.57
N LEU A 40 9.80 -6.74 -7.31
CA LEU A 40 9.53 -5.40 -7.84
C LEU A 40 9.83 -5.29 -9.34
N ASP A 41 10.82 -6.02 -9.86
CA ASP A 41 11.09 -6.15 -11.29
C ASP A 41 9.94 -6.88 -12.00
N GLU A 42 9.45 -7.98 -11.43
CA GLU A 42 8.29 -8.74 -11.92
C GLU A 42 7.02 -7.87 -11.95
N PHE A 43 6.80 -7.08 -10.89
CA PHE A 43 5.70 -6.13 -10.83
C PHE A 43 5.80 -5.06 -11.92
N GLU A 44 6.98 -4.52 -12.18
CA GLU A 44 7.18 -3.54 -13.24
C GLU A 44 6.88 -4.13 -14.63
N GLU A 45 7.31 -5.36 -14.90
CA GLU A 45 6.98 -6.06 -16.15
C GLU A 45 5.47 -6.34 -16.27
N MET A 46 4.81 -6.71 -15.16
CA MET A 46 3.35 -6.86 -15.12
C MET A 46 2.64 -5.55 -15.51
N LEU A 47 3.07 -4.41 -14.94
CA LEU A 47 2.52 -3.08 -15.27
C LEU A 47 2.70 -2.72 -16.75
N LYS A 48 3.87 -3.03 -17.33
CA LYS A 48 4.15 -2.82 -18.77
C LYS A 48 3.17 -3.60 -19.65
N LEU A 49 2.88 -4.85 -19.30
CA LEU A 49 1.97 -5.71 -20.05
C LEU A 49 0.50 -5.29 -19.91
N GLN A 50 0.09 -4.85 -18.71
CA GLN A 50 -1.29 -4.42 -18.42
C GLN A 50 -1.67 -3.11 -19.12
N ARG A 51 -0.68 -2.27 -19.47
CA ARG A 51 -0.91 -0.99 -20.16
C ARG A 51 -1.74 -1.11 -21.46
N TYR A 52 -1.73 -2.27 -22.10
CA TYR A 52 -2.44 -2.53 -23.36
C TYR A 52 -3.72 -3.39 -23.19
N ARG A 53 -4.15 -3.65 -21.95
CA ARG A 53 -5.30 -4.49 -21.62
C ARG A 53 -6.54 -3.68 -21.21
N ASP A 54 -7.61 -4.40 -20.86
CA ASP A 54 -8.85 -3.84 -20.32
C ASP A 54 -8.57 -2.97 -19.07
N PRO A 55 -9.27 -1.84 -18.88
CA PRO A 55 -9.17 -1.04 -17.66
C PRO A 55 -9.33 -1.82 -16.34
N SER A 56 -10.07 -2.94 -16.33
CA SER A 56 -10.20 -3.80 -15.13
C SER A 56 -8.91 -4.50 -14.75
N ASP A 57 -7.98 -4.68 -15.69
CA ASP A 57 -6.68 -5.31 -15.44
C ASP A 57 -5.66 -4.33 -14.87
N GLN A 58 -5.97 -3.02 -14.83
CA GLN A 58 -5.07 -2.01 -14.30
C GLN A 58 -4.98 -2.12 -12.77
N VAL A 59 -3.80 -1.78 -12.24
CA VAL A 59 -3.62 -1.65 -10.80
C VAL A 59 -4.31 -0.37 -10.33
N GLN A 60 -5.22 -0.47 -9.36
CA GLN A 60 -5.83 0.70 -8.73
C GLN A 60 -5.04 1.18 -7.51
N ALA A 61 -4.47 0.25 -6.75
CA ALA A 61 -3.77 0.55 -5.51
C ALA A 61 -2.75 -0.54 -5.19
N VAL A 62 -1.62 -0.11 -4.64
CA VAL A 62 -0.59 -0.95 -4.06
C VAL A 62 -0.55 -0.69 -2.57
N TRP A 63 -0.68 -1.76 -1.78
CA TRP A 63 -0.53 -1.72 -0.33
C TRP A 63 0.84 -2.27 0.07
N TYR A 64 1.49 -1.67 1.06
CA TYR A 64 2.71 -2.23 1.65
C TYR A 64 2.86 -1.85 3.12
N GLU A 65 3.60 -2.67 3.88
CA GLU A 65 3.95 -2.40 5.28
C GLU A 65 5.37 -1.83 5.39
N CYS A 66 5.54 -0.80 6.22
CA CYS A 66 6.82 -0.13 6.46
C CYS A 66 7.13 -0.05 7.96
N ALA A 67 7.99 -0.90 8.53
CA ALA A 67 8.61 -2.10 7.96
C ALA A 67 7.73 -3.34 8.16
N SER A 68 7.88 -4.37 7.31
CA SER A 68 7.03 -5.57 7.37
C SER A 68 7.17 -6.38 8.66
N ASN A 69 6.07 -6.95 9.15
CA ASN A 69 6.05 -7.79 10.34
C ASN A 69 6.18 -9.29 9.98
N PRO A 70 7.08 -10.08 10.61
CA PRO A 70 8.08 -9.72 11.63
C PRO A 70 9.48 -9.43 11.06
N LEU A 71 9.65 -9.50 9.75
CA LEU A 71 10.97 -9.53 9.10
C LEU A 71 11.64 -8.16 9.00
N LEU A 72 10.92 -7.09 9.32
CA LEU A 72 11.33 -5.69 9.24
C LEU A 72 11.94 -5.32 7.87
N LYS A 73 11.38 -5.90 6.81
CA LYS A 73 11.78 -5.59 5.43
C LYS A 73 10.90 -4.49 4.87
N THR A 74 11.50 -3.64 4.06
CA THR A 74 10.81 -2.58 3.32
C THR A 74 11.15 -2.72 1.84
N VAL A 75 10.14 -2.63 0.99
CA VAL A 75 10.30 -2.57 -0.47
C VAL A 75 10.95 -1.23 -0.85
N ASP A 76 11.54 -1.13 -2.05
CA ASP A 76 12.08 0.15 -2.55
C ASP A 76 10.94 1.16 -2.80
N LEU A 77 10.70 2.01 -1.80
CA LEU A 77 9.56 2.94 -1.76
C LEU A 77 9.65 4.02 -2.83
N GLU A 78 10.86 4.50 -3.11
CA GLU A 78 11.07 5.51 -4.14
C GLU A 78 10.77 4.93 -5.52
N ARG A 79 11.18 3.68 -5.77
CA ARG A 79 10.85 2.99 -7.02
C ARG A 79 9.35 2.74 -7.13
N LEU A 80 8.68 2.31 -6.06
CA LEU A 80 7.22 2.19 -6.06
C LEU A 80 6.54 3.53 -6.34
N ARG A 81 6.99 4.64 -5.74
CA ARG A 81 6.46 5.99 -6.00
C ARG A 81 6.60 6.39 -7.47
N ARG A 82 7.76 6.14 -8.07
CA ARG A 82 7.98 6.39 -9.51
C ARG A 82 7.04 5.57 -10.38
N LEU A 83 6.84 4.29 -10.07
CA LEU A 83 5.90 3.43 -10.79
C LEU A 83 4.46 3.89 -10.62
N ALA A 84 4.07 4.27 -9.40
CA ALA A 84 2.74 4.78 -9.10
C ALA A 84 2.42 6.04 -9.91
N ASP A 85 3.38 6.97 -10.00
CA ASP A 85 3.25 8.18 -10.82
C ASP A 85 3.19 7.87 -12.32
N GLN A 86 3.93 6.87 -12.79
CA GLN A 86 3.98 6.49 -14.20
C GLN A 86 2.71 5.76 -14.67
N TYR A 87 2.15 4.89 -13.83
CA TYR A 87 1.03 4.01 -14.19
C TYR A 87 -0.31 4.43 -13.58
N GLY A 88 -0.32 5.41 -12.68
CA GLY A 88 -1.54 6.04 -12.17
C GLY A 88 -2.30 5.21 -11.14
N PHE A 89 -1.60 4.60 -10.18
CA PHE A 89 -2.18 3.87 -9.05
C PHE A 89 -1.84 4.51 -7.71
N PHE A 90 -2.64 4.23 -6.68
CA PHE A 90 -2.43 4.77 -5.33
C PHE A 90 -1.43 3.93 -4.53
N LEU A 91 -0.62 4.57 -3.69
CA LEU A 91 0.20 3.92 -2.67
C LEU A 91 -0.44 4.04 -1.29
N VAL A 92 -0.73 2.88 -0.69
CA VAL A 92 -1.26 2.77 0.67
C VAL A 92 -0.20 2.14 1.56
N VAL A 93 0.18 2.86 2.61
CA VAL A 93 1.29 2.48 3.50
C VAL A 93 0.74 2.14 4.87
N ASP A 94 1.00 0.92 5.33
CA ASP A 94 0.82 0.55 6.73
C ASP A 94 2.12 0.85 7.48
N ASP A 95 2.14 1.90 8.29
CA ASP A 95 3.33 2.34 9.05
C ASP A 95 3.30 1.84 10.50
N THR A 96 2.37 0.94 10.86
CA THR A 96 2.11 0.52 12.26
C THR A 96 3.37 0.12 13.02
N ILE A 97 4.26 -0.66 12.40
CA ILE A 97 5.49 -1.15 13.03
C ILE A 97 6.56 -0.06 13.07
N GLY A 98 6.74 0.69 11.98
CA GLY A 98 7.71 1.76 11.91
C GLY A 98 7.38 2.93 12.84
N SER A 99 6.09 3.27 12.96
CA SER A 99 5.52 4.46 13.60
C SER A 99 5.98 5.77 12.96
N VAL A 100 5.05 6.71 12.78
CA VAL A 100 5.34 8.11 12.42
C VAL A 100 6.40 8.78 13.29
N ALA A 101 6.65 8.27 14.50
CA ALA A 101 7.69 8.79 15.38
C ALA A 101 9.12 8.42 14.92
N ASN A 102 9.30 7.38 14.09
CA ASN A 102 10.61 6.92 13.62
C ASN A 102 10.78 7.00 12.10
N ILE A 103 9.70 6.86 11.33
CA ILE A 103 9.74 6.88 9.87
C ILE A 103 8.75 7.92 9.33
N ASP A 104 9.19 8.66 8.31
CA ASP A 104 8.31 9.52 7.53
C ASP A 104 8.15 8.90 6.14
N VAL A 105 6.93 8.47 5.84
CA VAL A 105 6.54 7.88 4.56
C VAL A 105 5.66 8.83 3.74
N LEU A 106 5.43 10.06 4.21
CA LEU A 106 4.52 11.01 3.56
C LEU A 106 4.99 11.41 2.16
N GLU A 107 6.31 11.40 1.89
CA GLU A 107 6.85 11.72 0.57
C GLU A 107 6.50 10.67 -0.51
N VAL A 108 6.19 9.43 -0.10
CA VAL A 108 5.88 8.32 -1.00
C VAL A 108 4.42 7.87 -0.93
N ALA A 109 3.76 8.06 0.21
CA ALA A 109 2.40 7.59 0.45
C ALA A 109 1.33 8.51 -0.17
N ASP A 110 0.27 7.92 -0.71
CA ASP A 110 -0.99 8.65 -0.96
C ASP A 110 -1.93 8.52 0.24
N ILE A 111 -1.96 7.33 0.86
CA ILE A 111 -2.72 7.01 2.05
C ILE A 111 -1.79 6.35 3.06
N ILE A 112 -1.84 6.77 4.32
CA ILE A 112 -1.13 6.12 5.43
C ILE A 112 -2.18 5.53 6.37
N VAL A 113 -2.01 4.27 6.74
CA VAL A 113 -2.87 3.54 7.67
C VAL A 113 -2.02 3.12 8.86
N THR A 114 -2.49 3.41 10.08
CA THR A 114 -1.76 3.10 11.30
C THR A 114 -2.67 2.39 12.29
N SER A 115 -2.25 1.24 12.82
CA SER A 115 -2.90 0.63 13.98
C SER A 115 -2.47 1.34 15.26
N LEU A 116 -3.32 2.25 15.74
CA LEU A 116 -3.09 2.98 16.99
C LEU A 116 -3.17 2.05 18.23
N THR A 117 -3.73 0.86 18.06
CA THR A 117 -3.82 -0.18 19.10
C THR A 117 -2.46 -0.74 19.52
N LYS A 118 -1.45 -0.63 18.65
CA LYS A 118 -0.13 -1.26 18.83
C LYS A 118 0.83 -0.32 19.56
N SER A 119 1.98 -0.06 18.97
CA SER A 119 3.05 0.77 19.53
C SER A 119 2.59 2.17 19.93
N PHE A 120 1.58 2.72 19.26
CA PHE A 120 1.02 4.02 19.59
C PHE A 120 0.30 4.05 20.95
N SER A 121 -0.59 3.08 21.22
CA SER A 121 -1.21 2.94 22.54
C SER A 121 -0.16 2.54 23.59
N GLY A 122 0.74 1.61 23.25
CA GLY A 122 1.83 1.13 24.11
C GLY A 122 1.40 0.31 25.33
N TYR A 123 0.17 0.49 25.81
CA TYR A 123 -0.40 -0.15 27.00
C TYR A 123 -1.48 -1.19 26.68
N ALA A 124 -1.75 -1.44 25.39
CA ALA A 124 -2.76 -2.41 24.93
C ALA A 124 -4.15 -2.22 25.55
N ASN A 125 -4.52 -0.98 25.88
CA ASN A 125 -5.77 -0.62 26.55
C ASN A 125 -6.72 0.20 25.67
N VAL A 126 -6.30 0.56 24.46
CA VAL A 126 -7.11 1.29 23.48
C VAL A 126 -7.09 0.51 22.16
N MET A 127 -8.27 0.33 21.56
CA MET A 127 -8.40 -0.17 20.19
C MET A 127 -8.79 0.98 19.26
N ALA A 128 -7.90 1.33 18.35
CA ALA A 128 -8.12 2.38 17.37
C ALA A 128 -7.25 2.16 16.12
N GLY A 129 -7.62 2.84 15.03
CA GLY A 129 -6.87 2.93 13.78
C GLY A 129 -6.91 4.36 13.25
N SER A 130 -5.91 4.72 12.46
CA SER A 130 -5.82 6.01 11.77
C SER A 130 -5.76 5.79 10.27
N VAL A 131 -6.34 6.72 9.51
CA VAL A 131 -6.18 6.84 8.07
C VAL A 131 -5.84 8.30 7.77
N ILE A 132 -4.68 8.54 7.18
CA ILE A 132 -4.21 9.86 6.78
C ILE A 132 -4.18 9.90 5.26
N LEU A 133 -4.84 10.89 4.68
CA LEU A 133 -4.75 11.20 3.24
C LEU A 133 -3.66 12.25 3.05
N ASN A 134 -2.69 11.99 2.18
CA ASN A 134 -1.59 12.91 1.96
C ASN A 134 -2.04 14.13 1.14
N PRO A 135 -2.07 15.36 1.72
CA PRO A 135 -2.50 16.55 0.99
C PRO A 135 -1.54 16.96 -0.14
N ALA A 136 -0.29 16.47 -0.10
CA ALA A 136 0.70 16.69 -1.16
C ALA A 136 0.57 15.67 -2.31
N SER A 137 -0.25 14.63 -2.16
CA SER A 137 -0.49 13.66 -3.23
C SER A 137 -1.18 14.32 -4.41
N LYS A 138 -0.69 14.05 -5.63
CA LYS A 138 -1.34 14.44 -6.89
C LYS A 138 -2.77 13.90 -7.00
N CYS A 139 -3.05 12.82 -6.27
CA CYS A 139 -4.32 12.12 -6.24
C CYS A 139 -5.24 12.52 -5.08
N TYR A 140 -4.85 13.50 -4.25
CA TYR A 140 -5.59 13.86 -3.03
C TYR A 140 -7.08 14.14 -3.28
N VAL A 141 -7.42 14.85 -4.35
CA VAL A 141 -8.81 15.18 -4.70
C VAL A 141 -9.62 13.93 -5.09
N GLU A 142 -9.01 12.92 -5.69
CA GLU A 142 -9.69 11.65 -6.03
C GLU A 142 -10.00 10.79 -4.80
N LEU A 143 -9.24 11.01 -3.71
CA LEU A 143 -9.35 10.30 -2.43
C LEU A 143 -10.40 10.89 -1.48
N LEU A 144 -10.86 12.13 -1.73
CA LEU A 144 -12.03 12.73 -1.06
C LEU A 144 -13.36 12.09 -1.55
#